data_AF-A0A4Q9H602-F1
#
_entry.id   AF-A0A4Q9H602-F1
#
_cell.length_a   1.000
_cell.length_b   1.000
_cell.length_c   1.000
_cell.angle_alpha   90.00
_cell.angle_beta   90.00
_cell.angle_gamma   90.00
#
_symmetry.space_group_name_H-M   'P 1'
#
loop_
_entity.id
_entity.type
_entity.pdbx_description
1 polymer ?
#
loop_
_entity_poly.entity_id
_entity_poly.type
_entity_poly.pdbx_seq_one_letter_code
_entity_poly.pdbx_strand_id
1 'polypeptide(L)'
;MKLTKTVWAAVMATALAATSLTAHAQSRKELVQKLVAVQQASLEATARGLAEAPARQLVAAAQPILAQAVAPEKREATGKAVDAEIKKYLDAAGPIVRASTNKVSQGAVLSGIEGKFTDDELKQLVTMLESPVLKKYQTMLPELSKNLVEQAVADARPQVDPKLQAAQENIRKILDKATDGKLSQMAAQAQAAQAAQQGGQQGGQPAAQPKGK
;
A
#
# COMPACT_ATOMS: atom_id res chain seq x y z
N MET A 1 91.28 25.50 -10.05
CA MET A 1 90.65 25.58 -11.39
C MET A 1 89.23 26.10 -11.23
N LYS A 2 88.86 27.14 -11.99
CA LYS A 2 87.52 27.73 -12.04
C LYS A 2 86.54 26.72 -12.65
N LEU A 3 85.25 26.73 -12.25
CA LEU A 3 84.08 26.91 -13.13
C LEU A 3 82.76 26.68 -12.39
N THR A 4 82.10 27.82 -12.15
CA THR A 4 80.67 28.08 -12.07
C THR A 4 79.75 27.09 -12.79
N LYS A 5 78.59 26.76 -12.17
CA LYS A 5 77.27 26.83 -12.82
C LYS A 5 76.13 26.76 -11.81
N THR A 6 75.39 27.86 -11.77
CA THR A 6 74.09 28.07 -11.13
C THR A 6 73.03 27.16 -11.75
N VAL A 7 72.26 26.45 -10.92
CA VAL A 7 70.90 26.01 -11.28
C VAL A 7 69.99 26.34 -10.10
N TRP A 8 69.00 27.18 -10.38
CA TRP A 8 67.87 27.51 -9.53
C TRP A 8 66.96 26.29 -9.34
N ALA A 9 66.61 25.98 -8.09
CA ALA A 9 65.39 25.26 -7.74
C ALA A 9 65.07 25.48 -6.25
N ALA A 10 64.50 26.64 -5.91
CA ALA A 10 63.90 26.86 -4.60
C ALA A 10 62.49 26.22 -4.59
N VAL A 11 62.39 24.99 -4.09
CA VAL A 11 61.12 24.37 -3.75
C VAL A 11 60.62 24.99 -2.43
N MET A 12 59.50 25.72 -2.52
CA MET A 12 58.70 26.15 -1.38
C MET A 12 58.21 24.93 -0.61
N ALA A 13 58.80 24.65 0.55
CA ALA A 13 58.24 23.76 1.55
C ALA A 13 57.20 24.55 2.36
N THR A 14 55.98 24.67 1.83
CA THR A 14 54.82 25.10 2.64
C THR A 14 54.42 23.94 3.53
N ALA A 15 54.94 23.92 4.76
CA ALA A 15 54.36 23.12 5.84
C ALA A 15 53.01 23.73 6.20
N LEU A 16 51.94 23.30 5.51
CA LEU A 16 50.59 23.61 5.92
C LEU A 16 50.27 22.76 7.15
N ALA A 17 50.43 23.38 8.32
CA ALA A 17 49.93 22.84 9.58
C ALA A 17 48.44 22.52 9.42
N ALA A 18 48.10 21.25 9.65
CA ALA A 18 46.74 20.75 9.76
C ALA A 18 46.05 21.45 10.94
N THR A 19 45.40 22.57 10.64
CA THR A 19 44.34 23.15 11.47
C THR A 19 43.02 22.78 10.80
N SER A 20 42.65 21.50 10.88
CA SER A 20 41.24 21.14 10.75
C SER A 20 40.54 21.74 11.97
N LEU A 21 40.00 22.94 11.80
CA LEU A 21 39.00 23.48 12.71
C LEU A 21 37.94 22.40 12.90
N THR A 22 37.87 21.85 14.10
CA THR A 22 36.75 21.07 14.62
C THR A 22 35.57 22.01 14.86
N ALA A 23 35.09 22.64 13.80
CA ALA A 23 33.79 23.27 13.75
C ALA A 23 32.76 22.17 13.47
N HIS A 24 32.37 21.43 14.51
CA HIS A 24 31.20 20.55 14.55
C HIS A 24 30.90 19.73 13.27
N ALA A 25 31.91 19.07 12.70
CA ALA A 25 31.67 18.10 11.63
C ALA A 25 30.96 16.90 12.25
N GLN A 26 29.67 16.71 11.95
CA GLN A 26 28.96 15.49 12.33
C GLN A 26 29.73 14.29 11.78
N SER A 27 30.07 13.35 12.67
CA SER A 27 30.74 12.12 12.29
C SER A 27 29.83 11.29 11.38
N ARG A 28 30.42 10.51 10.48
CA ARG A 28 29.68 9.55 9.63
C ARG A 28 28.68 8.73 10.45
N LYS A 29 29.10 8.23 11.61
CA LYS A 29 28.25 7.45 12.52
C LYS A 29 27.02 8.24 13.00
N GLU A 30 27.17 9.50 13.34
CA GLU A 30 26.03 10.36 13.74
C GLU A 30 25.07 10.62 12.57
N LEU A 31 25.58 10.81 11.35
CA LEU A 31 24.75 11.00 10.16
C LEU A 31 23.93 9.75 9.83
N VAL A 32 24.54 8.57 9.90
CA VAL A 32 23.81 7.32 9.67
C VAL A 32 22.80 7.06 10.80
N GLN A 33 23.12 7.39 12.05
CA GLN A 33 22.14 7.32 13.14
C GLN A 33 20.94 8.24 12.92
N LYS A 34 21.16 9.48 12.46
CA LYS A 34 20.05 10.39 12.08
C LYS A 34 19.23 9.81 10.93
N LEU A 35 19.87 9.24 9.92
CA LEU A 35 19.18 8.61 8.79
C LEU A 35 18.30 7.43 9.24
N VAL A 36 18.77 6.62 10.19
CA VAL A 36 17.96 5.57 10.83
C VAL A 36 16.84 6.16 11.69
N ALA A 37 17.10 7.26 12.40
CA ALA A 37 16.11 7.96 13.21
C ALA A 37 14.93 8.48 12.36
N VAL A 38 15.23 9.10 11.22
CA VAL A 38 14.21 9.57 10.27
C VAL A 38 13.36 8.43 9.72
N GLN A 39 13.94 7.23 9.60
CA GLN A 39 13.27 6.03 9.14
C GLN A 39 12.60 5.22 10.27
N GLN A 40 12.64 5.66 11.53
CA GLN A 40 12.06 4.88 12.64
C GLN A 40 10.59 4.54 12.40
N ALA A 41 9.79 5.50 11.92
CA ALA A 41 8.38 5.27 11.66
C ALA A 41 8.14 4.16 10.60
N SER A 42 8.98 4.08 9.56
CA SER A 42 8.87 3.02 8.56
C SER A 42 9.33 1.67 9.12
N LEU A 43 10.41 1.64 9.90
CA LEU A 43 10.89 0.43 10.58
C LEU A 43 9.85 -0.12 11.57
N GLU A 44 9.19 0.75 12.33
CA GLU A 44 8.09 0.37 13.23
C GLU A 44 6.88 -0.16 12.47
N ALA A 45 6.51 0.48 11.35
CA ALA A 45 5.45 -0.01 10.47
C ALA A 45 5.80 -1.37 9.86
N THR A 46 7.05 -1.58 9.44
CA THR A 46 7.54 -2.89 8.96
C THR A 46 7.44 -3.94 10.05
N ALA A 47 7.94 -3.66 11.25
CA ALA A 47 7.87 -4.59 12.37
C ALA A 47 6.43 -4.98 12.72
N ARG A 48 5.53 -4.00 12.77
CA ARG A 48 4.09 -4.23 12.96
C ARG A 48 3.52 -5.08 11.84
N GLY A 49 3.78 -4.75 10.59
CA GLY A 49 3.29 -5.50 9.43
C GLY A 49 3.76 -6.96 9.43
N LEU A 50 5.01 -7.22 9.81
CA LEU A 50 5.57 -8.57 9.94
C LEU A 50 4.91 -9.38 11.06
N ALA A 51 4.59 -8.75 12.20
CA ALA A 51 3.87 -9.40 13.28
C ALA A 51 2.39 -9.63 12.94
N GLU A 52 1.75 -8.68 12.24
CA GLU A 52 0.32 -8.77 11.92
C GLU A 52 -0.01 -9.67 10.73
N ALA A 53 0.93 -9.88 9.80
CA ALA A 53 0.66 -10.65 8.59
C ALA A 53 0.21 -12.10 8.90
N PRO A 54 0.88 -12.86 9.78
CA PRO A 54 0.41 -14.18 10.18
C PRO A 54 -0.94 -14.15 10.91
N ALA A 55 -1.17 -13.14 11.76
CA ALA A 55 -2.44 -12.97 12.47
C ALA A 55 -3.61 -12.78 11.49
N ARG A 56 -3.43 -11.94 10.46
CA ARG A 56 -4.45 -11.74 9.40
C ARG A 56 -4.76 -13.03 8.65
N GLN A 57 -3.76 -13.87 8.39
CA GLN A 57 -3.96 -15.17 7.75
C GLN A 57 -4.79 -16.12 8.63
N LEU A 58 -4.50 -16.17 9.94
CA LEU A 58 -5.27 -16.98 10.89
C LEU A 58 -6.74 -16.52 10.96
N VAL A 59 -6.98 -15.21 11.02
CA VAL A 59 -8.35 -14.66 11.00
C VAL A 59 -9.06 -15.03 9.71
N ALA A 60 -8.42 -14.83 8.55
CA ALA A 60 -9.01 -15.18 7.25
C ALA A 60 -9.36 -16.67 7.13
N ALA A 61 -8.52 -17.55 7.69
CA ALA A 61 -8.78 -18.99 7.72
C ALA A 61 -9.92 -19.37 8.69
N ALA A 62 -10.05 -18.66 9.81
CA ALA A 62 -11.10 -18.91 10.81
C ALA A 62 -12.49 -18.44 10.36
N GLN A 63 -12.59 -17.35 9.58
CA GLN A 63 -13.85 -16.76 9.12
C GLN A 63 -14.85 -17.77 8.50
N PRO A 64 -14.48 -18.58 7.48
CA PRO A 64 -15.41 -19.54 6.91
C PRO A 64 -15.81 -20.65 7.90
N ILE A 65 -14.91 -21.05 8.80
CA ILE A 65 -15.18 -22.07 9.82
C ILE A 65 -16.20 -21.56 10.84
N LEU A 66 -16.02 -20.32 11.32
CA LEU A 66 -16.98 -19.65 12.21
C LEU A 66 -18.35 -19.51 11.55
N ALA A 67 -18.39 -19.18 10.25
CA ALA A 67 -19.64 -19.02 9.53
C ALA A 67 -20.38 -20.34 9.26
N GLN A 68 -19.65 -21.42 8.94
CA GLN A 68 -20.25 -22.67 8.43
C GLN A 68 -20.37 -23.76 9.49
N ALA A 69 -19.38 -23.90 10.38
CA ALA A 69 -19.27 -25.04 11.30
C ALA A 69 -19.69 -24.71 12.74
N VAL A 70 -19.76 -23.42 13.11
CA VAL A 70 -20.18 -23.00 14.46
C VAL A 70 -21.67 -22.67 14.48
N ALA A 71 -22.39 -23.23 15.46
CA ALA A 71 -23.82 -22.95 15.68
C ALA A 71 -24.05 -21.44 15.91
N PRO A 72 -25.10 -20.83 15.32
CA PRO A 72 -25.30 -19.38 15.34
C PRO A 72 -25.18 -18.72 16.71
N GLU A 73 -25.77 -19.33 17.74
CA GLU A 73 -25.77 -18.88 19.13
C GLU A 73 -24.40 -18.94 19.81
N LYS A 74 -23.43 -19.67 19.24
CA LYS A 74 -22.06 -19.78 19.76
C LYS A 74 -21.05 -18.91 19.00
N ARG A 75 -21.40 -18.42 17.80
CA ARG A 75 -20.47 -17.74 16.89
C ARG A 75 -19.80 -16.51 17.51
N GLU A 76 -20.55 -15.68 18.23
CA GLU A 76 -20.01 -14.48 18.87
C GLU A 76 -18.96 -14.83 19.94
N ALA A 77 -19.30 -15.76 20.83
CA ALA A 77 -18.40 -16.21 21.89
C ALA A 77 -17.14 -16.88 21.32
N THR A 78 -17.28 -17.71 20.28
CA THR A 78 -16.15 -18.33 19.60
C THR A 78 -15.29 -17.30 18.86
N GLY A 79 -15.91 -16.31 18.19
CA GLY A 79 -15.21 -15.20 17.56
C GLY A 79 -14.36 -14.41 18.55
N LYS A 80 -14.93 -14.04 19.71
CA LYS A 80 -14.20 -13.36 20.79
C LYS A 80 -13.02 -14.18 21.32
N ALA A 81 -13.17 -15.50 21.41
CA ALA A 81 -12.07 -16.39 21.83
C ALA A 81 -10.94 -16.43 20.79
N VAL A 82 -11.28 -16.45 19.49
CA VAL A 82 -10.30 -16.33 18.40
C VAL A 82 -9.58 -14.98 18.48
N ASP A 83 -10.33 -13.88 18.63
CA ASP A 83 -9.75 -12.53 18.75
C ASP A 83 -8.80 -12.41 19.96
N ALA A 84 -9.15 -13.04 21.08
CA ALA A 84 -8.31 -13.06 22.27
C ALA A 84 -6.98 -13.80 22.03
N GLU A 85 -6.99 -14.93 21.33
CA GLU A 85 -5.75 -15.66 21.00
C GLU A 85 -4.90 -14.88 19.98
N ILE A 86 -5.53 -14.22 19.00
CA ILE A 86 -4.83 -13.32 18.08
C ILE A 86 -4.18 -12.16 18.83
N LYS A 87 -4.89 -11.55 19.78
CA LYS A 87 -4.34 -10.49 20.63
C LYS A 87 -3.14 -10.99 21.43
N LYS A 88 -3.25 -12.14 22.07
CA LYS A 88 -2.15 -12.76 22.84
C LYS A 88 -0.93 -13.04 21.96
N TYR A 89 -1.15 -13.54 20.75
CA TYR A 89 -0.08 -13.70 19.76
C TYR A 89 0.60 -12.37 19.45
N LEU A 90 -0.16 -11.30 19.14
CA LEU A 90 0.40 -9.99 18.81
C LEU A 90 1.12 -9.34 20.00
N ASP A 91 0.58 -9.47 21.21
CA ASP A 91 1.20 -8.95 22.44
C ASP A 91 2.55 -9.65 22.72
N ALA A 92 2.69 -10.94 22.37
CA ALA A 92 3.93 -11.70 22.50
C ALA A 92 4.91 -11.48 21.33
N ALA A 93 4.42 -11.56 20.10
CA ALA A 93 5.25 -11.51 18.89
C ALA A 93 5.67 -10.08 18.53
N GLY A 94 4.80 -9.09 18.74
CA GLY A 94 5.05 -7.69 18.39
C GLY A 94 6.37 -7.14 18.95
N PRO A 95 6.64 -7.24 20.27
CA PRO A 95 7.90 -6.80 20.86
C PRO A 95 9.12 -7.54 20.31
N ILE A 96 9.00 -8.85 20.07
CA ILE A 96 10.09 -9.69 19.53
C ILE A 96 10.47 -9.23 18.13
N VAL A 97 9.47 -9.07 17.26
CA VAL A 97 9.68 -8.64 15.87
C VAL A 97 10.22 -7.21 15.85
N ARG A 98 9.67 -6.29 16.66
CA ARG A 98 10.19 -4.92 16.79
C ARG A 98 11.66 -4.89 17.23
N ALA A 99 12.02 -5.66 18.25
CA ALA A 99 13.39 -5.76 18.71
C ALA A 99 14.33 -6.31 17.62
N SER A 100 13.88 -7.33 16.88
CA SER A 100 14.63 -7.90 15.75
C SER A 100 14.84 -6.88 14.62
N THR A 101 13.77 -6.19 14.19
CA THR A 101 13.85 -5.16 13.15
C THR A 101 14.79 -4.03 13.55
N ASN A 102 14.73 -3.58 14.81
CA ASN A 102 15.64 -2.56 15.33
C ASN A 102 17.10 -3.04 15.34
N LYS A 103 17.35 -4.27 15.79
CA LYS A 103 18.70 -4.85 15.82
C LYS A 103 19.29 -4.99 14.41
N VAL A 104 18.50 -5.47 13.45
CA VAL A 104 18.94 -5.62 12.04
C VAL A 104 19.20 -4.26 11.41
N SER A 105 18.36 -3.25 11.69
CA SER A 105 18.56 -1.87 11.24
C SER A 105 19.85 -1.26 11.77
N GLN A 106 20.19 -1.49 13.04
CA GLN A 106 21.44 -0.99 13.63
C GLN A 106 22.69 -1.77 13.15
N GLY A 107 22.52 -2.99 12.66
CA GLY A 107 23.60 -3.80 12.11
C GLY A 107 23.78 -3.62 10.60
N ALA A 108 23.23 -4.56 9.83
CA ALA A 108 23.49 -4.70 8.40
C ALA A 108 23.12 -3.45 7.58
N VAL A 109 22.07 -2.73 7.97
CA VAL A 109 21.66 -1.50 7.27
C VAL A 109 22.65 -0.38 7.53
N LEU A 110 23.13 -0.22 8.76
CA LEU A 110 24.14 0.79 9.12
C LEU A 110 25.45 0.55 8.34
N SER A 111 25.97 -0.67 8.37
CA SER A 111 27.19 -1.03 7.63
C SER A 111 27.03 -0.92 6.11
N GLY A 112 25.84 -1.23 5.59
CA GLY A 112 25.54 -1.10 4.17
C GLY A 112 25.50 0.35 3.69
N ILE A 113 25.10 1.29 4.54
CA ILE A 113 25.06 2.73 4.23
C ILE A 113 26.46 3.34 4.36
N GLU A 114 27.20 3.03 5.43
CA GLU A 114 28.55 3.56 5.66
C GLU A 114 29.53 3.23 4.55
N GLY A 115 29.38 2.09 3.88
CA GLY A 115 30.24 1.68 2.77
C GLY A 115 29.83 2.22 1.39
N LYS A 116 28.62 2.78 1.25
CA LYS A 116 28.06 3.19 -0.06
C LYS A 116 27.90 4.69 -0.25
N PHE A 117 27.90 5.45 0.84
CA PHE A 117 27.73 6.91 0.80
C PHE A 117 28.96 7.61 1.38
N THR A 118 29.29 8.74 0.79
CA THR A 118 30.24 9.70 1.36
C THR A 118 29.58 10.49 2.50
N ASP A 119 30.40 11.13 3.33
CA ASP A 119 29.89 11.96 4.46
C ASP A 119 29.00 13.09 3.96
N ASP A 120 29.32 13.68 2.81
CA ASP A 120 28.58 14.81 2.25
C ASP A 120 27.23 14.36 1.66
N GLU A 121 27.19 13.22 0.96
CA GLU A 121 25.93 12.63 0.49
C GLU A 121 25.01 12.26 1.66
N LEU A 122 25.58 11.73 2.76
CA LEU A 122 24.82 11.43 3.97
C LEU A 122 24.23 12.69 4.61
N LYS A 123 25.00 13.78 4.69
CA LYS A 123 24.49 15.07 5.19
C LYS A 123 23.35 15.60 4.32
N GLN A 124 23.52 15.56 3.00
CA GLN A 124 22.49 15.99 2.05
C GLN A 124 21.22 15.16 2.20
N LEU A 125 21.36 13.83 2.31
CA LEU A 125 20.24 12.91 2.47
C LEU A 125 19.50 13.15 3.79
N VAL A 126 20.21 13.28 4.91
CA VAL A 126 19.59 13.57 6.22
C VAL A 126 18.84 14.90 6.17
N THR A 127 19.47 15.95 5.64
CA THR A 127 18.86 17.28 5.52
C THR A 127 17.59 17.23 4.67
N MET A 128 17.63 16.52 3.54
CA MET A 128 16.48 16.35 2.67
C MET A 128 15.34 15.60 3.39
N LEU A 129 15.63 14.49 4.06
CA LEU A 129 14.60 13.67 4.72
C LEU A 129 14.02 14.32 5.98
N GLU A 130 14.80 15.16 6.68
CA GLU A 130 14.32 15.97 7.81
C GLU A 130 13.49 17.18 7.36
N SER A 131 13.51 17.53 6.07
CA SER A 131 12.84 18.71 5.53
C SER A 131 11.33 18.72 5.85
N PRO A 132 10.83 19.73 6.59
CA PRO A 132 9.40 19.86 6.87
C PRO A 132 8.59 20.15 5.60
N VAL A 133 9.21 20.80 4.61
CA VAL A 133 8.59 21.05 3.30
C VAL A 133 8.40 19.73 2.56
N LEU A 134 9.40 18.85 2.57
CA LEU A 134 9.29 17.53 1.97
C LEU A 134 8.21 16.69 2.69
N LYS A 135 8.16 16.71 4.02
CA LYS A 135 7.11 16.03 4.78
C LYS A 135 5.71 16.56 4.44
N LYS A 136 5.54 17.89 4.38
CA LYS A 136 4.27 18.52 3.96
C LYS A 136 3.88 18.07 2.55
N TYR A 137 4.81 18.07 1.62
CA TYR A 137 4.56 17.59 0.25
C TYR A 137 4.09 16.13 0.25
N GLN A 138 4.77 15.23 0.97
CA GLN A 138 4.37 13.83 1.09
C GLN A 138 2.97 13.65 1.69
N THR A 139 2.61 14.42 2.72
CA THR A 139 1.26 14.37 3.33
C THR A 139 0.16 14.82 2.37
N MET A 140 0.46 15.71 1.42
CA MET A 140 -0.50 16.16 0.41
C MET A 140 -0.66 15.17 -0.77
N LEU A 141 0.31 14.28 -1.01
CA LEU A 141 0.28 13.37 -2.18
C LEU A 141 -1.03 12.57 -2.31
N PRO A 142 -1.60 11.96 -1.24
CA PRO A 142 -2.83 11.18 -1.38
C PRO A 142 -4.03 12.02 -1.83
N GLU A 143 -4.15 13.26 -1.33
CA GLU A 143 -5.21 14.19 -1.73
C GLU A 143 -5.03 14.64 -3.18
N LEU A 144 -3.81 14.97 -3.58
CA LEU A 144 -3.48 15.32 -4.98
C LEU A 144 -3.78 14.16 -5.93
N SER A 145 -3.42 12.93 -5.56
CA SER A 145 -3.73 11.72 -6.33
C SER A 145 -5.24 11.49 -6.43
N LYS A 146 -5.99 11.66 -5.33
CA LYS A 146 -7.45 11.55 -5.33
C LYS A 146 -8.08 12.56 -6.29
N ASN A 147 -7.71 13.84 -6.17
CA ASN A 147 -8.21 14.89 -7.05
C ASN A 147 -7.88 14.63 -8.52
N LEU A 148 -6.65 14.18 -8.81
CA LEU A 148 -6.24 13.82 -10.16
C LEU A 148 -7.14 12.73 -10.75
N VAL A 149 -7.41 11.65 -9.99
CA VAL A 149 -8.28 10.55 -10.43
C VAL A 149 -9.71 11.04 -10.66
N GLU A 150 -10.29 11.80 -9.72
CA GLU A 150 -11.65 12.32 -9.85
C GLU A 150 -11.82 13.20 -11.09
N GLN A 151 -10.89 14.12 -11.32
CA GLN A 151 -10.91 15.00 -12.49
C GLN A 151 -10.68 14.23 -13.79
N ALA A 152 -9.73 13.29 -13.81
CA ALA A 152 -9.47 12.47 -14.99
C ALA A 152 -10.68 11.61 -15.37
N VAL A 153 -11.39 11.04 -14.40
CA VAL A 153 -12.62 10.28 -14.65
C VAL A 153 -13.74 11.19 -15.16
N ALA A 154 -13.91 12.37 -14.55
CA ALA A 154 -14.93 13.32 -14.98
C ALA A 154 -14.72 13.79 -16.43
N ASP A 155 -13.48 14.08 -16.79
CA ASP A 155 -13.09 14.53 -18.14
C ASP A 155 -13.19 13.40 -19.19
N ALA A 156 -12.75 12.19 -18.84
CA ALA A 156 -12.70 11.08 -19.79
C ALA A 156 -14.05 10.39 -20.03
N ARG A 157 -14.95 10.36 -19.04
CA ARG A 157 -16.23 9.62 -19.10
C ARG A 157 -17.06 9.90 -20.36
N PRO A 158 -17.32 11.15 -20.76
CA PRO A 158 -18.13 11.44 -21.95
C PRO A 158 -17.57 10.83 -23.24
N GLN A 159 -16.26 10.62 -23.31
CA GLN A 159 -15.58 10.05 -24.48
C GLN A 159 -15.41 8.52 -24.39
N VAL A 160 -15.30 7.99 -23.17
CA VAL A 160 -15.06 6.56 -22.92
C VAL A 160 -16.35 5.76 -22.86
N ASP A 161 -17.41 6.30 -22.25
CA ASP A 161 -18.68 5.58 -22.05
C ASP A 161 -19.29 5.08 -23.38
N PRO A 162 -19.36 5.89 -24.47
CA PRO A 162 -19.86 5.41 -25.75
C PRO A 162 -19.01 4.29 -26.35
N LYS A 163 -17.68 4.36 -26.17
CA LYS A 163 -16.76 3.33 -26.67
C LYS A 163 -16.91 2.04 -25.88
N LEU A 164 -17.13 2.13 -24.57
CA LEU A 164 -17.39 0.98 -23.72
C LEU A 164 -18.72 0.31 -24.11
N GLN A 165 -19.78 1.08 -24.35
CA GLN A 165 -21.06 0.56 -24.84
C GLN A 165 -20.90 -0.16 -26.19
N ALA A 166 -20.18 0.45 -27.14
CA ALA A 166 -19.91 -0.17 -28.44
C ALA A 166 -19.12 -1.49 -28.29
N ALA A 167 -18.13 -1.53 -27.39
CA ALA A 167 -17.38 -2.76 -27.12
C ALA A 167 -18.27 -3.85 -26.51
N GLN A 168 -19.13 -3.51 -25.55
CA GLN A 168 -20.08 -4.45 -24.95
C GLN A 168 -21.04 -5.04 -26.00
N GLU A 169 -21.58 -4.20 -26.89
CA GLU A 169 -22.45 -4.65 -27.98
C GLU A 169 -21.71 -5.59 -28.94
N ASN A 170 -20.48 -5.24 -29.32
CA ASN A 170 -19.67 -6.06 -30.21
C ASN A 170 -19.31 -7.42 -29.57
N ILE A 171 -18.95 -7.44 -28.29
CA ILE A 171 -18.69 -8.69 -27.55
C ILE A 171 -19.96 -9.55 -27.53
N ARG A 172 -21.13 -8.96 -27.25
CA ARG A 172 -22.40 -9.69 -27.28
C ARG A 172 -22.65 -10.32 -28.65
N LYS A 173 -22.46 -9.58 -29.73
CA LYS A 173 -22.62 -10.10 -31.11
C LYS A 173 -21.68 -11.26 -31.40
N ILE A 174 -20.43 -11.18 -30.95
CA ILE A 174 -19.44 -12.25 -31.11
C ILE A 174 -19.89 -13.52 -30.35
N LEU A 175 -20.30 -13.37 -29.09
CA LEU A 175 -20.74 -14.49 -28.26
C LEU A 175 -22.04 -15.11 -28.77
N ASP A 176 -22.99 -14.31 -29.22
CA ASP A 176 -24.25 -14.80 -29.78
C ASP A 176 -24.00 -15.57 -31.09
N LYS A 177 -23.08 -15.06 -31.94
CA LYS A 177 -22.64 -15.78 -33.14
C LYS A 177 -21.93 -17.09 -32.80
N ALA A 178 -21.08 -17.11 -31.77
CA ALA A 178 -20.37 -18.32 -31.33
C ALA A 178 -21.28 -19.36 -30.67
N THR A 179 -22.49 -18.98 -30.27
CA THR A 179 -23.46 -19.86 -29.61
C THR A 179 -24.69 -20.13 -30.49
N ASP A 180 -24.60 -19.83 -31.79
CA ASP A 180 -25.70 -19.99 -32.76
C ASP A 180 -27.02 -19.31 -32.31
N GLY A 181 -26.92 -18.16 -31.64
CA GLY A 181 -28.08 -17.39 -31.17
C GLY A 181 -28.69 -17.86 -29.85
N LYS A 182 -28.13 -18.89 -29.19
CA LYS A 182 -28.66 -19.42 -27.91
C LYS A 182 -28.62 -18.38 -26.79
N LEU A 183 -27.63 -17.48 -26.80
CA LEU A 183 -27.49 -16.44 -25.78
C LEU A 183 -28.68 -15.45 -25.80
N SER A 184 -29.05 -14.99 -26.99
CA SER A 184 -30.22 -14.11 -27.18
C SER A 184 -31.55 -14.82 -26.91
N GLN A 185 -31.67 -16.12 -27.22
CA GLN A 185 -32.86 -16.92 -26.89
C GLN A 185 -33.06 -17.08 -25.37
N MET A 186 -31.99 -17.34 -24.62
CA MET A 186 -32.06 -17.43 -23.16
C MET A 186 -32.46 -16.09 -22.51
N ALA A 187 -31.95 -14.97 -23.03
CA ALA A 187 -32.32 -13.64 -22.53
C ALA A 187 -33.81 -13.32 -22.78
N ALA A 188 -34.33 -13.68 -23.96
CA ALA A 188 -35.75 -13.50 -24.29
C ALA A 188 -36.67 -14.38 -23.43
N GLN A 189 -36.27 -15.63 -23.16
CA GLN A 189 -37.00 -16.54 -22.26
C GLN A 189 -37.00 -16.03 -20.82
N ALA A 190 -35.89 -15.46 -20.34
CA ALA A 190 -35.81 -14.88 -18.99
C ALA A 190 -36.72 -13.64 -18.83
N GLN A 191 -36.78 -12.77 -19.84
CA GLN A 191 -37.68 -11.61 -19.83
C GLN A 191 -39.15 -12.00 -19.93
N ALA A 192 -39.50 -13.00 -20.73
CA ALA A 192 -40.86 -13.52 -20.81
C ALA A 192 -41.32 -14.18 -19.49
N ALA A 193 -40.43 -14.90 -18.81
CA ALA A 193 -40.70 -15.49 -17.50
C ALA A 193 -40.93 -14.43 -16.41
N GLN A 194 -40.16 -13.34 -16.42
CA GLN A 194 -40.35 -12.21 -15.49
C GLN A 194 -41.67 -11.44 -15.75
N ALA A 195 -42.04 -11.23 -17.01
CA ALA A 195 -43.31 -10.59 -17.37
C ALA A 195 -44.53 -11.46 -16.99
N ALA A 196 -44.43 -12.78 -17.16
CA ALA A 196 -45.49 -13.71 -16.76
C ALA A 196 -45.68 -13.79 -15.23
N GLN A 197 -44.61 -13.65 -14.45
CA GLN A 197 -44.69 -13.59 -12.98
C GLN A 197 -45.32 -12.28 -12.46
N GLN A 198 -45.13 -11.16 -13.16
CA GLN A 198 -45.76 -9.88 -12.79
C GLN A 198 -47.23 -9.78 -13.22
N GLY A 199 -47.61 -10.39 -14.36
CA GLY A 199 -49.01 -10.45 -14.82
C GLY A 199 -49.92 -11.35 -13.97
N GLY A 200 -49.35 -12.33 -13.26
CA GLY A 200 -50.11 -13.25 -12.40
C GLY A 200 -50.66 -12.64 -11.10
N GLN A 201 -50.18 -11.46 -10.68
CA GLN A 201 -50.63 -10.80 -9.44
C GLN A 201 -51.87 -9.89 -9.63
N GLN A 202 -52.30 -9.58 -10.86
CA GLN A 202 -53.46 -8.72 -11.12
C GLN A 202 -54.77 -9.45 -11.44
N GLY A 203 -54.76 -10.78 -11.61
CA GLY A 203 -55.94 -11.57 -12.03
C GLY A 203 -56.79 -12.19 -10.91
N GLY A 204 -56.46 -11.96 -9.64
CA GLY A 204 -57.08 -12.66 -8.50
C GLY A 204 -57.92 -11.76 -7.60
N GLN A 205 -58.97 -11.13 -8.11
CA GLN A 205 -60.00 -10.52 -7.26
C GLN A 205 -61.35 -11.20 -7.55
N PRO A 206 -61.87 -12.06 -6.64
CA PRO A 206 -63.16 -12.71 -6.85
C PRO A 206 -64.26 -11.65 -6.73
N ALA A 207 -65.08 -11.54 -7.77
CA ALA A 207 -66.29 -10.73 -7.76
C ALA A 207 -67.23 -11.23 -6.64
N ALA A 208 -67.56 -10.35 -5.72
CA ALA A 208 -68.50 -10.60 -4.63
C ALA A 208 -69.90 -10.90 -5.20
N GLN A 209 -70.46 -12.06 -4.81
CA GLN A 209 -71.86 -12.41 -5.05
C GLN A 209 -72.79 -11.49 -4.24
N PRO A 210 -73.89 -10.96 -4.82
CA PRO A 210 -74.90 -10.26 -4.05
C PRO A 210 -75.83 -11.26 -3.35
N LYS A 211 -76.12 -10.96 -2.08
CA LYS A 211 -77.07 -11.67 -1.21
C LYS A 211 -78.49 -11.62 -1.79
N GLY A 212 -79.26 -12.70 -1.65
CA GLY A 212 -80.70 -12.66 -1.94
C GLY A 212 -81.49 -13.92 -1.57
N LYS A 213 -82.04 -13.89 -0.34
CA LYS A 213 -83.18 -14.62 0.25
C LYS A 213 -83.19 -16.15 0.29
#